data_AF-A0A8B9G882-F1
#
_entry.id   AF-A0A8B9G882-F1
#
_cell.length_a   1.000
_cell.length_b   1.000
_cell.length_c   1.000
_cell.angle_alpha   90.00
_cell.angle_beta   90.00
_cell.angle_gamma   90.00
#
_symmetry.space_group_name_H-M   'P 1'
#
loop_
_entity.id
_entity.type
_entity.pdbx_description
1 polymer ?
#
loop_
_entity_poly.entity_id
_entity_poly.type
_entity_poly.pdbx_seq_one_letter_code
_entity_poly.pdbx_strand_id
1 'polypeptide(L)'
;MGCGCLPSPPVLDCLFQTIRQTQPQGNAIQTLTAHLLLRSFRCTTLVVPRILSLVPPDLTPRGQGAAAVPRGDRRHVPAYPLGLPPVGRPAPSAAAGSGAMWRAAARGSQLWGLLALLCWAAAAPAPPSAAPLLCNVSLDSPAEERWLPVLRHFDPAFLRAAVARVIDERVPKWVHEVIRPIAAELEFLMPQPFAGEMLGLCRALGISLGDGVLLNFAYESTAFCTSIVAQDDKGNIYHGRNLDYDFVDILSKITVDVQFIKNRQIAYQGTTFLGYIGLWTGQSPHKFTVSGDERAGGRWWENAIAAFLNRNYPVSWLVRDTLSRAEDFQSAVLRLAGIPIIAEVYYIVGGVSPKEGMVITRNRRGPADLWPLNPLGGAWFRVETNYDHWTTPPPFDDRRTPAIKALNATGQHNINFDTLFKVLSVKPVLNNNTVYTTVMSAALPDKYQTWIRTDT
;
A
#
# COMPACT_ATOMS: atom_id res chain seq x y z
N MET A 1 -40.00 -6.25 7.98
CA MET A 1 -39.09 -7.41 7.79
C MET A 1 -39.09 -7.76 6.31
N GLY A 2 -37.94 -8.11 5.74
CA GLY A 2 -37.82 -8.43 4.31
C GLY A 2 -36.41 -8.14 3.82
N CYS A 3 -35.57 -9.17 3.71
CA CYS A 3 -34.19 -9.03 3.27
C CYS A 3 -34.12 -8.64 1.78
N GLY A 4 -33.44 -7.54 1.47
CA GLY A 4 -33.03 -7.26 0.10
C GLY A 4 -31.89 -8.19 -0.30
N CYS A 5 -32.15 -9.13 -1.21
CA CYS A 5 -31.14 -10.08 -1.67
C CYS A 5 -29.98 -9.37 -2.38
N LEU A 6 -28.77 -9.56 -1.86
CA LEU A 6 -27.53 -9.24 -2.57
C LEU A 6 -27.45 -10.06 -3.88
N PRO A 7 -26.91 -9.50 -4.98
CA PRO A 7 -26.64 -10.29 -6.17
C PRO A 7 -25.57 -11.35 -5.88
N SER A 8 -25.75 -12.54 -6.44
CA SER A 8 -24.76 -13.62 -6.34
C SER A 8 -23.56 -13.36 -7.29
N PRO A 9 -22.38 -13.95 -7.02
CA PRO A 9 -21.16 -13.74 -7.81
C PRO A 9 -21.26 -13.87 -9.35
N PRO A 10 -22.00 -14.85 -9.94
CA PRO A 10 -21.85 -15.15 -11.36
C PRO A 10 -22.34 -14.05 -12.32
N VAL A 11 -23.09 -13.05 -11.86
CA VAL A 11 -23.57 -11.96 -12.73
C VAL A 11 -22.44 -10.99 -13.12
N LEU A 12 -21.51 -10.72 -12.19
CA LEU A 12 -20.32 -9.89 -12.47
C LEU A 12 -19.27 -10.64 -13.29
N ASP A 13 -19.04 -11.93 -12.98
CA ASP A 13 -18.16 -12.78 -13.79
C ASP A 13 -18.63 -12.90 -15.24
N CYS A 14 -19.95 -13.01 -15.45
CA CYS A 14 -20.55 -13.00 -16.78
C CYS A 14 -20.26 -11.68 -17.52
N LEU A 15 -20.44 -10.52 -16.86
CA LEU A 15 -20.15 -9.21 -17.45
C LEU A 15 -18.68 -9.09 -17.92
N PHE A 16 -17.72 -9.50 -17.09
CA PHE A 16 -16.30 -9.50 -17.45
C PHE A 16 -15.94 -10.52 -18.54
N GLN A 17 -16.62 -11.66 -18.59
CA GLN A 17 -16.45 -12.64 -19.68
C GLN A 17 -17.02 -12.12 -21.02
N THR A 18 -18.19 -11.48 -21.01
CA THR A 18 -18.80 -10.88 -22.22
C THR A 18 -17.94 -9.75 -22.79
N ILE A 19 -17.37 -8.89 -21.93
CA ILE A 19 -16.44 -7.83 -22.36
C ILE A 19 -15.17 -8.41 -23.00
N ARG A 20 -14.64 -9.53 -22.49
CA ARG A 20 -13.49 -10.22 -23.11
C ARG A 20 -13.81 -10.86 -24.46
N GLN A 21 -15.01 -11.43 -24.63
CA GLN A 21 -15.37 -12.17 -25.84
C GLN A 21 -15.83 -11.29 -27.02
N THR A 22 -16.18 -10.02 -26.78
CA THR A 22 -16.72 -9.10 -27.80
C THR A 22 -15.66 -8.25 -28.53
N GLN A 23 -14.37 -8.60 -28.37
CA GLN A 23 -13.19 -7.91 -28.91
C GLN A 23 -12.91 -8.05 -30.43
N PRO A 24 -13.93 -8.16 -31.30
CA PRO A 24 -13.77 -7.59 -32.64
C PRO A 24 -14.86 -6.59 -33.09
N GLN A 25 -15.97 -6.40 -32.36
CA GLN A 25 -17.09 -5.57 -32.84
C GLN A 25 -17.80 -4.74 -31.76
N GLY A 26 -17.32 -3.50 -31.57
CA GLY A 26 -18.09 -2.24 -31.37
C GLY A 26 -19.14 -2.07 -30.25
N ASN A 27 -19.71 -3.13 -29.66
CA ASN A 27 -21.01 -3.06 -28.98
C ASN A 27 -20.96 -3.02 -27.44
N ALA A 28 -19.77 -2.98 -26.83
CA ALA A 28 -19.61 -2.94 -25.36
C ALA A 28 -20.38 -1.78 -24.69
N ILE A 29 -20.52 -0.64 -25.38
CA ILE A 29 -21.26 0.54 -24.90
C ILE A 29 -22.75 0.23 -24.70
N GLN A 30 -23.38 -0.53 -25.61
CA GLN A 30 -24.83 -0.80 -25.54
C GLN A 30 -25.19 -1.68 -24.33
N THR A 31 -24.40 -2.71 -24.03
CA THR A 31 -24.67 -3.63 -22.92
C THR A 31 -24.57 -2.95 -21.56
N LEU A 32 -23.56 -2.09 -21.36
CA LEU A 32 -23.38 -1.35 -20.12
C LEU A 32 -24.44 -0.25 -19.94
N THR A 33 -24.73 0.50 -21.01
CA THR A 33 -25.78 1.54 -20.99
C THR A 33 -27.14 0.92 -20.69
N ALA A 34 -27.46 -0.25 -21.25
CA ALA A 34 -28.70 -0.97 -20.95
C ALA A 34 -28.82 -1.39 -19.47
N HIS A 35 -27.72 -1.83 -18.84
CA HIS A 35 -27.73 -2.22 -17.42
C HIS A 35 -27.80 -1.03 -16.46
N LEU A 36 -27.22 0.12 -16.83
CA LEU A 36 -27.37 1.37 -16.07
C LEU A 36 -28.79 1.94 -16.22
N LEU A 37 -29.34 1.97 -17.45
CA LEU A 37 -30.73 2.37 -17.71
C LEU A 37 -31.74 1.50 -16.95
N LEU A 38 -31.55 0.18 -16.92
CA LEU A 38 -32.42 -0.73 -16.15
C LEU A 38 -32.39 -0.48 -14.64
N ARG A 39 -31.38 0.23 -14.11
CA ARG A 39 -31.34 0.66 -12.69
C ARG A 39 -32.00 2.02 -12.47
N SER A 40 -31.89 2.98 -13.39
CA SER A 40 -32.60 4.26 -13.29
C SER A 40 -34.12 4.14 -13.54
N PHE A 41 -34.57 3.12 -14.28
CA PHE A 41 -36.00 2.85 -14.51
C PHE A 41 -36.82 2.37 -13.31
N ARG A 42 -36.27 2.30 -12.07
CA ARG A 42 -37.04 2.02 -10.84
C ARG A 42 -37.50 3.26 -10.06
N CYS A 43 -37.24 4.47 -10.54
CA CYS A 43 -37.69 5.71 -9.89
C CYS A 43 -38.19 6.81 -10.86
N THR A 44 -39.24 6.54 -11.65
CA THR A 44 -40.24 7.59 -12.00
C THR A 44 -41.51 6.98 -12.59
N THR A 45 -42.66 7.45 -12.14
CA THR A 45 -43.96 7.29 -12.80
C THR A 45 -44.18 8.45 -13.78
N LEU A 46 -44.98 8.22 -14.84
CA LEU A 46 -45.45 9.18 -15.87
C LEU A 46 -44.53 9.46 -17.08
N VAL A 47 -44.96 8.94 -18.23
CA VAL A 47 -45.14 9.55 -19.57
C VAL A 47 -44.87 8.49 -20.67
N VAL A 48 -45.72 8.49 -21.71
CA VAL A 48 -45.87 7.42 -22.73
C VAL A 48 -45.27 7.86 -24.10
N PRO A 49 -45.39 7.11 -25.22
CA PRO A 49 -44.28 6.35 -25.83
C PRO A 49 -43.78 6.90 -27.18
N ARG A 50 -42.63 6.40 -27.68
CA ARG A 50 -42.42 6.18 -29.13
C ARG A 50 -41.19 5.29 -29.45
N ILE A 51 -41.25 4.67 -30.63
CA ILE A 51 -40.21 3.84 -31.29
C ILE A 51 -40.06 2.41 -30.73
N LEU A 52 -40.95 1.54 -31.20
CA LEU A 52 -40.71 0.09 -31.30
C LEU A 52 -41.09 -0.33 -32.74
N SER A 53 -40.11 -0.41 -33.63
CA SER A 53 -40.24 -0.98 -34.97
C SER A 53 -38.86 -1.32 -35.54
N LEU A 54 -38.81 -2.39 -36.36
CA LEU A 54 -37.64 -2.89 -37.12
C LEU A 54 -36.62 -3.81 -36.39
N VAL A 55 -37.04 -5.04 -36.04
CA VAL A 55 -36.21 -6.26 -36.19
C VAL A 55 -37.13 -7.47 -36.52
N PRO A 56 -36.94 -8.19 -37.64
CA PRO A 56 -37.60 -9.48 -37.90
C PRO A 56 -36.74 -10.67 -37.38
N PRO A 57 -37.35 -11.84 -37.10
CA PRO A 57 -36.66 -12.98 -36.48
C PRO A 57 -36.08 -13.98 -37.49
N ASP A 58 -34.98 -14.67 -37.14
CA ASP A 58 -34.89 -16.15 -37.18
C ASP A 58 -33.52 -16.69 -36.74
N LEU A 59 -33.53 -17.69 -35.84
CA LEU A 59 -33.05 -19.08 -36.06
C LEU A 59 -32.80 -19.83 -34.73
N THR A 60 -33.22 -21.09 -34.71
CA THR A 60 -33.17 -22.01 -33.55
C THR A 60 -32.00 -23.00 -33.62
N PRO A 61 -31.51 -23.54 -32.48
CA PRO A 61 -30.48 -24.56 -32.46
C PRO A 61 -31.05 -26.00 -32.52
N ARG A 62 -30.37 -26.90 -33.25
CA ARG A 62 -30.52 -28.37 -33.12
C ARG A 62 -29.35 -28.93 -32.29
N GLY A 63 -29.52 -30.11 -31.68
CA GLY A 63 -28.49 -30.70 -30.82
C GLY A 63 -28.45 -32.23 -30.81
N GLN A 64 -27.75 -32.74 -29.78
CA GLN A 64 -27.59 -34.13 -29.33
C GLN A 64 -26.77 -35.12 -30.20
N GLY A 65 -25.98 -35.93 -29.48
CA GLY A 65 -25.25 -37.10 -29.99
C GLY A 65 -24.22 -37.57 -28.96
N ALA A 66 -24.49 -38.68 -28.27
CA ALA A 66 -23.59 -39.26 -27.26
C ALA A 66 -23.24 -40.72 -27.61
N ALA A 67 -22.02 -41.16 -27.29
CA ALA A 67 -21.57 -42.56 -27.40
C ALA A 67 -20.46 -42.86 -26.37
N ALA A 68 -20.24 -44.15 -26.09
CA ALA A 68 -19.67 -44.63 -24.83
C ALA A 68 -18.22 -45.19 -24.88
N VAL A 69 -17.71 -45.48 -23.67
CA VAL A 69 -16.37 -46.00 -23.32
C VAL A 69 -16.28 -47.53 -23.51
N PRO A 70 -15.06 -48.08 -23.72
CA PRO A 70 -14.66 -49.31 -23.03
C PRO A 70 -13.31 -49.20 -22.27
N ARG A 71 -13.10 -50.13 -21.33
CA ARG A 71 -12.01 -50.16 -20.32
C ARG A 71 -10.81 -51.03 -20.73
N GLY A 72 -9.66 -50.79 -20.09
CA GLY A 72 -8.56 -51.76 -19.91
C GLY A 72 -7.18 -51.07 -19.93
N ASP A 73 -6.14 -51.49 -19.18
CA ASP A 73 -6.08 -52.40 -18.02
C ASP A 73 -4.80 -52.09 -17.20
N ARG A 74 -4.60 -52.75 -16.05
CA ARG A 74 -3.52 -52.50 -15.06
C ARG A 74 -2.12 -52.96 -15.49
N ARG A 75 -1.09 -52.24 -15.00
CA ARG A 75 0.22 -52.71 -14.43
C ARG A 75 1.21 -51.53 -14.38
N HIS A 76 2.26 -51.41 -13.57
CA HIS A 76 2.71 -51.91 -12.26
C HIS A 76 4.01 -51.09 -11.97
N VAL A 77 4.31 -50.76 -10.72
CA VAL A 77 5.57 -50.07 -10.31
C VAL A 77 6.72 -51.10 -10.15
N PRO A 78 8.00 -50.70 -10.25
CA PRO A 78 8.91 -50.94 -9.11
C PRO A 78 9.81 -49.72 -8.76
N ALA A 79 10.49 -49.78 -7.61
CA ALA A 79 11.29 -48.71 -7.01
C ALA A 79 12.56 -49.25 -6.29
N TYR A 80 13.48 -48.34 -5.90
CA TYR A 80 14.67 -48.54 -5.01
C TYR A 80 15.84 -49.37 -5.57
N PRO A 81 17.07 -49.36 -4.97
CA PRO A 81 17.58 -48.79 -3.68
C PRO A 81 18.64 -47.66 -3.83
N LEU A 82 18.90 -46.76 -2.86
CA LEU A 82 19.53 -46.84 -1.50
C LEU A 82 21.02 -47.24 -1.47
N GLY A 83 21.90 -46.38 -0.89
CA GLY A 83 23.34 -46.66 -0.69
C GLY A 83 24.14 -45.58 0.09
N LEU A 84 24.55 -45.92 1.32
CA LEU A 84 25.55 -45.34 2.26
C LEU A 84 26.07 -46.55 3.11
N PRO A 85 27.11 -46.49 4.00
CA PRO A 85 28.04 -45.43 4.48
C PRO A 85 29.52 -45.93 4.31
N PRO A 86 30.57 -45.80 5.21
CA PRO A 86 30.76 -45.00 6.44
C PRO A 86 32.14 -44.30 6.71
N VAL A 87 32.09 -43.30 7.61
CA VAL A 87 32.98 -42.96 8.78
C VAL A 87 34.52 -42.92 8.66
N GLY A 88 35.12 -41.80 9.13
CA GLY A 88 36.53 -41.73 9.56
C GLY A 88 36.97 -40.43 10.28
N ARG A 89 37.17 -40.48 11.61
CA ARG A 89 37.91 -39.54 12.51
C ARG A 89 38.41 -40.38 13.71
N PRO A 90 39.59 -40.14 14.35
CA PRO A 90 40.02 -38.88 15.00
C PRO A 90 41.51 -38.53 14.64
N ALA A 91 42.37 -37.79 15.36
CA ALA A 91 42.34 -36.96 16.59
C ALA A 91 43.47 -35.88 16.52
N PRO A 92 43.51 -34.82 17.37
CA PRO A 92 44.51 -33.74 17.27
C PRO A 92 45.65 -33.79 18.31
N SER A 93 46.86 -33.37 17.91
CA SER A 93 47.97 -32.81 18.73
C SER A 93 49.05 -32.28 17.76
N ALA A 94 50.01 -31.40 18.08
CA ALA A 94 50.37 -30.67 19.31
C ALA A 94 50.98 -29.29 18.92
N ALA A 95 51.22 -28.42 19.90
CA ALA A 95 51.96 -27.16 19.73
C ALA A 95 53.43 -27.30 20.18
N ALA A 96 54.37 -26.54 19.59
CA ALA A 96 55.56 -25.96 20.26
C ALA A 96 56.53 -25.25 19.27
N GLY A 97 57.30 -24.27 19.79
CA GLY A 97 58.56 -23.75 19.22
C GLY A 97 58.43 -22.46 18.38
N SER A 98 58.74 -21.26 18.89
CA SER A 98 60.09 -20.66 18.98
C SER A 98 60.84 -20.60 17.64
N GLY A 99 61.35 -19.47 17.12
CA GLY A 99 61.63 -18.18 17.74
C GLY A 99 63.01 -17.68 17.26
N ALA A 100 63.18 -16.36 17.09
CA ALA A 100 64.27 -15.65 16.40
C ALA A 100 64.01 -15.38 14.89
N MET A 101 64.48 -14.28 14.29
CA MET A 101 65.42 -13.27 14.79
C MET A 101 65.06 -11.86 14.27
N TRP A 102 65.39 -10.81 15.03
CA TRP A 102 65.23 -9.42 14.62
C TRP A 102 66.27 -9.02 13.54
N ARG A 103 65.83 -8.29 12.50
CA ARG A 103 66.46 -7.08 11.88
C ARG A 103 66.07 -6.91 10.41
N ALA A 104 65.00 -6.15 10.17
CA ALA A 104 64.79 -5.42 8.91
C ALA A 104 63.96 -4.16 9.22
N ALA A 105 64.64 -3.04 9.48
CA ALA A 105 63.98 -1.80 9.86
C ALA A 105 63.56 -0.97 8.64
N ALA A 106 62.51 -0.16 8.82
CA ALA A 106 62.26 1.09 8.10
C ALA A 106 62.15 1.01 6.55
N ARG A 107 61.03 0.45 6.05
CA ARG A 107 60.36 0.83 4.79
C ARG A 107 58.92 0.27 4.78
N GLY A 108 57.96 1.04 5.30
CA GLY A 108 56.55 0.58 5.35
C GLY A 108 55.56 1.51 6.06
N SER A 109 56.03 2.44 6.90
CA SER A 109 55.16 3.33 7.69
C SER A 109 54.41 4.42 6.90
N GLN A 110 54.66 4.57 5.59
CA GLN A 110 53.93 5.54 4.75
C GLN A 110 52.76 4.93 3.94
N LEU A 111 52.70 3.61 3.71
CA LEU A 111 51.54 3.01 3.04
C LEU A 111 50.33 2.84 3.97
N TRP A 112 50.55 2.60 5.26
CA TRP A 112 49.45 2.44 6.23
C TRP A 112 48.71 3.76 6.52
N GLY A 113 49.40 4.91 6.46
CA GLY A 113 48.76 6.22 6.57
C GLY A 113 47.86 6.56 5.38
N LEU A 114 48.28 6.19 4.16
CA LEU A 114 47.47 6.40 2.95
C LEU A 114 46.27 5.44 2.86
N LEU A 115 46.41 4.19 3.32
CA LEU A 115 45.27 3.26 3.44
C LEU A 115 44.26 3.72 4.52
N ALA A 116 44.72 4.26 5.65
CA ALA A 116 43.82 4.84 6.66
C ALA A 116 43.06 6.08 6.13
N LEU A 117 43.70 6.93 5.32
CA LEU A 117 43.06 8.08 4.67
C LEU A 117 42.09 7.67 3.55
N LEU A 118 42.39 6.58 2.81
CA LEU A 118 41.48 6.05 1.79
C LEU A 118 40.26 5.32 2.37
N CYS A 119 40.39 4.71 3.56
CA CYS A 119 39.25 4.11 4.26
C CYS A 119 38.31 5.14 4.94
N TRP A 120 38.74 6.40 5.12
CA TRP A 120 37.86 7.47 5.63
C TRP A 120 37.10 8.22 4.51
N ALA A 121 37.51 8.05 3.24
CA ALA A 121 36.83 8.66 2.09
C ALA A 121 35.57 7.91 1.62
N ALA A 122 35.25 6.75 2.21
CA ALA A 122 34.13 5.88 1.81
C ALA A 122 32.91 5.97 2.75
N ALA A 123 32.63 7.16 3.28
CA ALA A 123 31.37 7.48 3.95
C ALA A 123 31.10 9.00 3.89
N ALA A 124 31.03 9.56 2.68
CA ALA A 124 30.31 10.82 2.52
C ALA A 124 28.87 10.59 3.04
N PRO A 125 28.34 11.44 3.94
CA PRO A 125 26.94 11.31 4.33
C PRO A 125 26.10 11.41 3.05
N ALA A 126 25.11 10.52 2.91
CA ALA A 126 24.08 10.69 1.89
C ALA A 126 23.54 12.12 1.98
N PRO A 127 23.27 12.80 0.84
CA PRO A 127 22.78 14.18 0.86
C PRO A 127 21.59 14.27 1.81
N PRO A 128 21.48 15.33 2.62
CA PRO A 128 20.46 15.42 3.65
C PRO A 128 19.10 15.30 3.00
N SER A 129 18.41 14.21 3.31
CA SER A 129 17.10 13.89 2.76
C SER A 129 16.17 15.08 2.99
N ALA A 130 15.62 15.62 1.89
CA ALA A 130 14.81 16.82 1.93
C ALA A 130 13.51 16.54 2.68
N ALA A 131 13.12 17.43 3.58
CA ALA A 131 11.76 17.43 4.11
C ALA A 131 10.79 17.78 2.96
N PRO A 132 9.62 17.12 2.86
CA PRO A 132 8.62 17.47 1.87
C PRO A 132 8.02 18.86 2.16
N LEU A 133 7.32 19.42 1.16
CA LEU A 133 6.58 20.67 1.36
C LEU A 133 5.43 20.43 2.36
N LEU A 134 5.44 21.20 3.45
CA LEU A 134 4.34 21.23 4.42
C LEU A 134 3.20 22.10 3.89
N CYS A 135 2.04 21.50 3.72
CA CYS A 135 0.85 22.11 3.11
C CYS A 135 -0.34 22.11 4.10
N ASN A 136 -1.22 23.11 3.98
CA ASN A 136 -2.47 23.16 4.74
C ASN A 136 -3.67 22.92 3.82
N VAL A 137 -4.57 22.02 4.23
CA VAL A 137 -5.85 21.75 3.57
C VAL A 137 -6.99 22.07 4.53
N SER A 138 -7.82 23.07 4.18
CA SER A 138 -8.98 23.46 4.99
C SER A 138 -10.14 22.49 4.79
N LEU A 139 -10.53 21.76 5.83
CA LEU A 139 -11.72 20.93 5.86
C LEU A 139 -13.02 21.76 5.95
N ASP A 140 -12.92 23.05 6.30
CA ASP A 140 -14.04 23.99 6.33
C ASP A 140 -14.38 24.51 4.91
N SER A 141 -13.49 24.32 3.93
CA SER A 141 -13.72 24.64 2.52
C SER A 141 -14.54 23.55 1.80
N PRO A 142 -15.32 23.91 0.75
CA PRO A 142 -15.95 22.95 -0.17
C PRO A 142 -14.92 21.95 -0.69
N ALA A 143 -15.31 20.67 -0.82
CA ALA A 143 -14.40 19.58 -1.15
C ALA A 143 -13.59 19.85 -2.43
N GLU A 144 -14.27 20.40 -3.44
CA GLU A 144 -13.74 20.77 -4.76
C GLU A 144 -12.66 21.87 -4.71
N GLU A 145 -12.58 22.64 -3.62
CA GLU A 145 -11.66 23.77 -3.49
C GLU A 145 -10.43 23.46 -2.61
N ARG A 146 -10.49 22.39 -1.81
CA ARG A 146 -9.54 22.07 -0.73
C ARG A 146 -8.08 22.01 -1.14
N TRP A 147 -7.80 21.45 -2.32
CA TRP A 147 -6.45 21.25 -2.83
C TRP A 147 -5.96 22.38 -3.74
N LEU A 148 -6.83 23.34 -4.11
CA LEU A 148 -6.48 24.45 -5.00
C LEU A 148 -5.35 25.35 -4.48
N PRO A 149 -5.20 25.62 -3.17
CA PRO A 149 -4.02 26.33 -2.65
C PRO A 149 -2.73 25.53 -2.83
N VAL A 150 -2.77 24.21 -2.58
CA VAL A 150 -1.61 23.30 -2.67
C VAL A 150 -1.10 23.20 -4.10
N LEU A 151 -2.00 23.09 -5.09
CA LEU A 151 -1.65 23.03 -6.51
C LEU A 151 -0.79 24.22 -6.99
N ARG A 152 -0.87 25.38 -6.33
CA ARG A 152 -0.10 26.59 -6.73
C ARG A 152 1.41 26.47 -6.53
N HIS A 153 1.86 25.47 -5.77
CA HIS A 153 3.27 25.23 -5.50
C HIS A 153 3.96 24.32 -6.52
N PHE A 154 3.23 23.80 -7.52
CA PHE A 154 3.70 22.77 -8.44
C PHE A 154 3.38 23.15 -9.90
N ASP A 155 4.24 22.72 -10.83
CA ASP A 155 3.98 22.89 -12.26
C ASP A 155 2.83 21.99 -12.73
N PRO A 156 1.71 22.54 -13.23
CA PRO A 156 0.60 21.73 -13.75
C PRO A 156 0.98 20.89 -14.98
N ALA A 157 1.99 21.28 -15.76
CA ALA A 157 2.45 20.49 -16.91
C ALA A 157 3.19 19.23 -16.45
N PHE A 158 4.11 19.35 -15.49
CA PHE A 158 4.73 18.21 -14.81
C PHE A 158 3.68 17.29 -14.16
N LEU A 159 2.70 17.84 -13.43
CA LEU A 159 1.65 17.02 -12.81
C LEU A 159 0.82 16.24 -13.84
N ARG A 160 0.40 16.87 -14.96
CA ARG A 160 -0.30 16.17 -16.05
C ARG A 160 0.56 15.04 -16.66
N ALA A 161 1.84 15.30 -16.89
CA ALA A 161 2.76 14.30 -17.44
C ALA A 161 2.97 13.12 -16.47
N ALA A 162 3.10 13.40 -15.17
CA ALA A 162 3.18 12.40 -14.12
C ALA A 162 1.93 11.50 -14.07
N VAL A 163 0.74 12.10 -14.09
CA VAL A 163 -0.54 11.36 -14.12
C VAL A 163 -0.64 10.47 -15.36
N ALA A 164 -0.34 11.00 -16.54
CA ALA A 164 -0.39 10.22 -17.79
C ALA A 164 0.56 9.02 -17.76
N ARG A 165 1.81 9.19 -17.27
CA ARG A 165 2.80 8.12 -17.18
C ARG A 165 2.43 7.06 -16.14
N VAL A 166 2.02 7.45 -14.93
CA VAL A 166 1.60 6.50 -13.89
C VAL A 166 0.42 5.66 -14.39
N ILE A 167 -0.53 6.28 -15.08
CA ILE A 167 -1.68 5.58 -15.65
C ILE A 167 -1.23 4.59 -16.75
N ASP A 168 -0.49 5.02 -17.78
CA ASP A 168 -0.10 4.14 -18.91
C ASP A 168 0.78 2.96 -18.46
N GLU A 169 1.64 3.16 -17.44
CA GLU A 169 2.52 2.10 -16.91
C GLU A 169 1.86 1.18 -15.86
N ARG A 170 0.83 1.63 -15.11
CA ARG A 170 0.19 0.82 -14.03
C ARG A 170 -1.20 0.28 -14.36
N VAL A 171 -1.93 0.93 -15.27
CA VAL A 171 -3.33 0.64 -15.55
C VAL A 171 -3.43 -0.22 -16.81
N PRO A 172 -3.93 -1.47 -16.72
CA PRO A 172 -4.17 -2.29 -17.91
C PRO A 172 -5.15 -1.59 -18.85
N LYS A 173 -4.84 -1.57 -20.16
CA LYS A 173 -5.62 -0.85 -21.18
C LYS A 173 -7.13 -1.15 -21.17
N TRP A 174 -7.54 -2.35 -20.76
CA TRP A 174 -8.97 -2.69 -20.63
C TRP A 174 -9.69 -1.91 -19.52
N VAL A 175 -8.99 -1.48 -18.47
CA VAL A 175 -9.55 -0.73 -17.33
C VAL A 175 -9.91 0.70 -17.77
N HIS A 176 -9.16 1.32 -18.69
CA HIS A 176 -9.46 2.65 -19.22
C HIS A 176 -10.85 2.72 -19.86
N GLU A 177 -11.28 1.66 -20.55
CA GLU A 177 -12.60 1.59 -21.16
C GLU A 177 -13.72 1.31 -20.15
N VAL A 178 -13.40 0.68 -19.01
CA VAL A 178 -14.35 0.43 -17.91
C VAL A 178 -14.49 1.62 -16.96
N ILE A 179 -13.50 2.51 -16.85
CA ILE A 179 -13.51 3.59 -15.85
C ILE A 179 -14.38 4.80 -16.24
N ARG A 180 -14.54 5.09 -17.54
CA ARG A 180 -15.36 6.24 -18.02
C ARG A 180 -16.77 6.30 -17.39
N PRO A 181 -17.56 5.20 -17.36
CA PRO A 181 -18.86 5.17 -16.69
C PRO A 181 -18.76 5.20 -15.16
N ILE A 182 -17.70 4.64 -14.57
CA ILE A 182 -17.47 4.67 -13.10
C ILE A 182 -17.21 6.10 -12.63
N ALA A 183 -16.48 6.89 -13.41
CA ALA A 183 -16.24 8.30 -13.13
C ALA A 183 -17.52 9.15 -13.16
N ALA A 184 -18.47 8.83 -14.03
CA ALA A 184 -19.77 9.52 -14.08
C ALA A 184 -20.63 9.26 -12.82
N GLU A 185 -20.47 8.09 -12.20
CA GLU A 185 -21.22 7.67 -11.00
C GLU A 185 -20.42 7.86 -9.69
N LEU A 186 -19.29 8.58 -9.73
CA LEU A 186 -18.32 8.62 -8.62
C LEU A 186 -18.94 9.11 -7.29
N GLU A 187 -19.82 10.11 -7.33
CA GLU A 187 -20.54 10.63 -6.15
C GLU A 187 -21.53 9.63 -5.54
N PHE A 188 -22.09 8.73 -6.35
CA PHE A 188 -22.98 7.65 -5.88
C PHE A 188 -22.18 6.46 -5.34
N LEU A 189 -20.98 6.22 -5.86
CA LEU A 189 -20.10 5.14 -5.44
C LEU A 189 -19.33 5.49 -4.17
N MET A 190 -18.89 6.74 -4.01
CA MET A 190 -18.05 7.17 -2.88
C MET A 190 -18.62 8.38 -2.13
N PRO A 191 -18.63 8.35 -0.79
CA PRO A 191 -19.09 9.47 0.01
C PRO A 191 -18.17 10.69 -0.13
N GLN A 192 -18.76 11.87 0.03
CA GLN A 192 -17.98 13.09 0.28
C GLN A 192 -17.12 12.93 1.55
N PRO A 193 -15.89 13.49 1.58
CA PRO A 193 -15.37 14.52 0.67
C PRO A 193 -14.62 14.00 -0.57
N PHE A 194 -14.45 12.69 -0.72
CA PHE A 194 -13.49 12.13 -1.67
C PHE A 194 -13.84 12.45 -3.14
N ALA A 195 -15.12 12.32 -3.52
CA ALA A 195 -15.57 12.61 -4.87
C ALA A 195 -15.36 14.09 -5.25
N GLY A 196 -15.72 15.04 -4.36
CA GLY A 196 -15.54 16.46 -4.59
C GLY A 196 -14.07 16.88 -4.67
N GLU A 197 -13.22 16.38 -3.77
CA GLU A 197 -11.77 16.67 -3.81
C GLU A 197 -11.11 16.17 -5.10
N MET A 198 -11.47 14.98 -5.58
CA MET A 198 -10.98 14.46 -6.86
C MET A 198 -11.48 15.30 -8.04
N LEU A 199 -12.77 15.68 -8.05
CA LEU A 199 -13.37 16.52 -9.08
C LEU A 199 -12.69 17.90 -9.16
N GLY A 200 -12.39 18.50 -8.01
CA GLY A 200 -11.64 19.75 -7.89
C GLY A 200 -10.24 19.68 -8.50
N LEU A 201 -9.46 18.67 -8.10
CA LEU A 201 -8.13 18.39 -8.65
C LEU A 201 -8.17 18.19 -10.17
N CYS A 202 -9.10 17.37 -10.68
CA CYS A 202 -9.23 17.10 -12.11
C CYS A 202 -9.55 18.35 -12.92
N ARG A 203 -10.51 19.18 -12.45
CA ARG A 203 -10.87 20.45 -13.08
C ARG A 203 -9.70 21.43 -13.11
N ALA A 204 -8.96 21.56 -12.00
CA ALA A 204 -7.84 22.49 -11.91
C ALA A 204 -6.62 22.08 -12.75
N LEU A 205 -6.38 20.78 -12.91
CA LEU A 205 -5.30 20.25 -13.76
C LEU A 205 -5.68 20.14 -15.24
N GLY A 206 -6.97 20.13 -15.57
CA GLY A 206 -7.47 19.92 -16.93
C GLY A 206 -7.39 18.46 -17.39
N ILE A 207 -7.54 17.51 -16.46
CA ILE A 207 -7.55 16.06 -16.74
C ILE A 207 -8.98 15.50 -16.61
N SER A 208 -9.24 14.33 -17.19
CA SER A 208 -10.55 13.71 -17.05
C SER A 208 -10.76 13.16 -15.63
N LEU A 209 -12.02 13.13 -15.16
CA LEU A 209 -12.33 12.49 -13.88
C LEU A 209 -12.01 10.98 -13.90
N GLY A 210 -12.09 10.34 -15.07
CA GLY A 210 -11.64 8.96 -15.26
C GLY A 210 -10.16 8.79 -14.92
N ASP A 211 -9.30 9.68 -15.42
CA ASP A 211 -7.86 9.65 -15.12
C ASP A 211 -7.59 9.91 -13.63
N GLY A 212 -8.31 10.85 -13.01
CA GLY A 212 -8.22 11.09 -11.56
C GLY A 212 -8.59 9.86 -10.72
N VAL A 213 -9.64 9.13 -11.13
CA VAL A 213 -10.04 7.87 -10.50
C VAL A 213 -8.97 6.79 -10.72
N LEU A 214 -8.47 6.62 -11.95
CA LEU A 214 -7.41 5.65 -12.28
C LEU A 214 -6.13 5.88 -11.49
N LEU A 215 -5.67 7.13 -11.41
CA LEU A 215 -4.50 7.54 -10.63
C LEU A 215 -4.66 7.14 -9.17
N ASN A 216 -5.82 7.44 -8.58
CA ASN A 216 -6.07 7.11 -7.18
C ASN A 216 -6.20 5.60 -6.96
N PHE A 217 -6.68 4.81 -7.93
CA PHE A 217 -6.58 3.36 -7.82
C PHE A 217 -5.14 2.86 -7.98
N ALA A 218 -4.35 3.38 -8.92
CA ALA A 218 -2.98 2.91 -9.14
C ALA A 218 -2.17 2.93 -7.83
N TYR A 219 -2.25 4.03 -7.07
CA TYR A 219 -1.63 4.19 -5.75
C TYR A 219 -2.18 3.26 -4.64
N GLU A 220 -3.29 2.54 -4.87
CA GLU A 220 -3.82 1.51 -3.98
C GLU A 220 -3.21 0.11 -4.26
N SER A 221 -2.15 0.05 -5.08
CA SER A 221 -1.42 -1.17 -5.46
C SER A 221 0.08 -0.92 -5.62
N THR A 222 0.88 -1.99 -5.56
CA THR A 222 2.34 -2.00 -5.77
C THR A 222 3.15 -1.14 -4.78
N ALA A 223 2.66 -1.01 -3.55
CA ALA A 223 3.30 -0.28 -2.45
C ALA A 223 4.09 -1.23 -1.55
N PHE A 224 5.39 -1.34 -1.82
CA PHE A 224 6.32 -2.03 -0.93
C PHE A 224 6.58 -1.15 0.29
N CYS A 225 6.57 -1.72 1.49
CA CYS A 225 6.56 -0.92 2.71
C CYS A 225 7.37 -1.60 3.81
N THR A 226 7.86 -0.81 4.76
CA THR A 226 8.25 -1.32 6.07
C THR A 226 7.74 -0.38 7.13
N SER A 227 6.90 -0.87 8.04
CA SER A 227 6.31 -0.11 9.12
C SER A 227 6.66 -0.72 10.48
N ILE A 228 6.95 0.15 11.45
CA ILE A 228 7.41 -0.24 12.78
C ILE A 228 6.61 0.55 13.82
N VAL A 229 5.97 -0.15 14.75
CA VAL A 229 5.43 0.44 15.98
C VAL A 229 6.18 -0.14 17.17
N ALA A 230 6.70 0.73 18.04
CA ALA A 230 7.55 0.36 19.16
C ALA A 230 7.19 1.15 20.42
N GLN A 231 7.49 0.58 21.58
CA GLN A 231 7.36 1.23 22.87
C GLN A 231 8.73 1.25 23.57
N ASP A 232 9.11 2.37 24.17
CA ASP A 232 10.28 2.42 25.05
C ASP A 232 10.01 1.78 26.43
N ASP A 233 10.98 1.90 27.33
CA ASP A 233 10.90 1.41 28.72
C ASP A 233 10.06 2.30 29.64
N LYS A 234 9.75 3.54 29.23
CA LYS A 234 8.88 4.49 29.93
C LYS A 234 7.41 4.39 29.51
N GLY A 235 7.13 3.70 28.41
CA GLY A 235 5.79 3.51 27.88
C GLY A 235 5.41 4.41 26.70
N ASN A 236 6.35 5.21 26.19
CA ASN A 236 6.12 6.09 25.03
C ASN A 236 6.01 5.26 23.76
N ILE A 237 5.02 5.56 22.91
CA ILE A 237 4.82 4.91 21.62
C ILE A 237 5.51 5.70 20.50
N TYR A 238 6.36 5.02 19.75
CA TYR A 238 7.01 5.52 18.53
C TYR A 238 6.52 4.71 17.33
N HIS A 239 6.24 5.40 16.22
CA HIS A 239 5.81 4.78 14.99
C HIS A 239 6.60 5.39 13.83
N GLY A 240 7.18 4.55 12.98
CA GLY A 240 7.98 5.01 11.84
C GLY A 240 7.92 4.03 10.69
N ARG A 241 8.09 4.53 9.47
CA ARG A 241 7.92 3.71 8.27
C ARG A 241 8.66 4.24 7.04
N ASN A 242 8.96 3.32 6.11
CA ASN A 242 9.36 3.61 4.74
C ASN A 242 8.19 3.35 3.78
N LEU A 243 7.96 4.26 2.84
CA LEU A 243 7.16 3.98 1.65
C LEU A 243 8.09 3.71 0.48
N ASP A 244 8.05 2.47 -0.02
CA ASP A 244 8.73 2.06 -1.24
C ASP A 244 7.69 1.95 -2.38
N TYR A 245 7.98 2.58 -3.51
CA TYR A 245 7.10 2.57 -4.68
C TYR A 245 7.96 2.67 -5.94
N ASP A 246 7.38 2.36 -7.09
CA ASP A 246 8.01 2.71 -8.36
C ASP A 246 7.89 4.22 -8.63
N PHE A 247 8.37 4.72 -9.77
CA PHE A 247 8.30 6.16 -10.10
C PHE A 247 8.93 7.08 -9.04
N VAL A 248 9.97 6.65 -8.32
CA VAL A 248 10.66 7.49 -7.32
C VAL A 248 11.08 8.84 -7.93
N ASP A 249 11.43 8.86 -9.21
CA ASP A 249 11.77 10.05 -10.01
C ASP A 249 10.61 11.06 -10.16
N ILE A 250 9.36 10.64 -9.95
CA ILE A 250 8.16 11.45 -9.91
C ILE A 250 7.73 11.69 -8.47
N LEU A 251 7.54 10.62 -7.69
CA LEU A 251 6.88 10.68 -6.38
C LEU A 251 7.68 11.46 -5.35
N SER A 252 9.01 11.40 -5.39
CA SER A 252 9.89 12.25 -4.57
C SER A 252 9.61 13.76 -4.76
N LYS A 253 9.20 14.17 -5.97
CA LYS A 253 8.94 15.59 -6.32
C LYS A 253 7.53 16.05 -5.97
N ILE A 254 6.61 15.14 -5.66
CA ILE A 254 5.21 15.46 -5.33
C ILE A 254 4.78 14.94 -3.95
N THR A 255 5.72 14.40 -3.17
CA THR A 255 5.50 14.05 -1.76
C THR A 255 5.32 15.33 -0.95
N VAL A 256 4.21 15.40 -0.23
CA VAL A 256 3.81 16.53 0.63
C VAL A 256 3.39 16.01 1.99
N ASP A 257 3.78 16.73 3.05
CA ASP A 257 3.15 16.57 4.36
C ASP A 257 1.96 17.55 4.42
N VAL A 258 0.79 17.06 4.85
CA VAL A 258 -0.46 17.84 4.78
C VAL A 258 -1.12 17.90 6.15
N GLN A 259 -1.30 19.12 6.67
CA GLN A 259 -2.16 19.38 7.83
C GLN A 259 -3.59 19.64 7.38
N PHE A 260 -4.51 18.79 7.83
CA PHE A 260 -5.94 18.95 7.55
C PHE A 260 -6.57 19.77 8.67
N ILE A 261 -6.86 21.03 8.36
CA ILE A 261 -7.30 22.05 9.31
C ILE A 261 -8.83 22.10 9.37
N LYS A 262 -9.42 22.05 10.57
CA LYS A 262 -10.85 22.27 10.79
C LYS A 262 -11.05 23.23 11.95
N ASN A 263 -11.91 24.23 11.80
CA ASN A 263 -12.11 25.29 12.80
C ASN A 263 -10.77 25.93 13.28
N ARG A 264 -9.83 26.13 12.35
CA ARG A 264 -8.45 26.63 12.60
C ARG A 264 -7.54 25.72 13.45
N GLN A 265 -7.93 24.47 13.72
CA GLN A 265 -7.12 23.48 14.44
C GLN A 265 -6.70 22.33 13.51
N ILE A 266 -5.53 21.73 13.74
CA ILE A 266 -5.11 20.52 13.02
C ILE A 266 -5.98 19.36 13.51
N ALA A 267 -6.90 18.87 12.64
CA ALA A 267 -7.75 17.72 12.97
C ALA A 267 -6.99 16.39 12.82
N TYR A 268 -6.15 16.32 11.79
CA TYR A 268 -5.19 15.26 11.54
C TYR A 268 -4.15 15.76 10.52
N GLN A 269 -3.07 15.02 10.34
CA GLN A 269 -2.09 15.29 9.29
C GLN A 269 -1.56 13.99 8.69
N GLY A 270 -0.98 14.06 7.50
CA GLY A 270 -0.39 12.89 6.85
C GLY A 270 0.47 13.22 5.64
N THR A 271 1.32 12.27 5.26
CA THR A 271 2.13 12.31 4.05
C THR A 271 1.35 11.72 2.88
N THR A 272 1.35 12.40 1.75
CA THR A 272 0.69 11.94 0.51
C THR A 272 1.41 12.46 -0.73
N PHE A 273 0.91 12.06 -1.91
CA PHE A 273 1.33 12.59 -3.20
C PHE A 273 0.30 13.59 -3.71
N LEU A 274 0.73 14.70 -4.30
CA LEU A 274 -0.20 15.65 -4.90
C LEU A 274 -1.00 15.00 -6.05
N GLY A 275 -2.33 15.07 -5.96
CA GLY A 275 -3.26 14.35 -6.85
C GLY A 275 -3.87 13.09 -6.20
N TYR A 276 -3.31 12.61 -5.08
CA TYR A 276 -3.84 11.49 -4.30
C TYR A 276 -4.64 11.99 -3.10
N ILE A 277 -5.91 11.56 -3.01
CA ILE A 277 -6.82 11.98 -1.93
C ILE A 277 -6.88 10.99 -0.75
N GLY A 278 -6.19 9.86 -0.85
CA GLY A 278 -5.98 8.92 0.25
C GLY A 278 -4.85 9.36 1.19
N LEU A 279 -4.66 8.62 2.28
CA LEU A 279 -3.46 8.71 3.14
C LEU A 279 -2.93 7.31 3.44
N TRP A 280 -1.72 7.01 2.99
CA TRP A 280 -1.00 5.79 3.40
C TRP A 280 -0.26 5.96 4.73
N THR A 281 -0.05 7.20 5.18
CA THR A 281 0.72 7.53 6.39
C THR A 281 0.13 8.79 7.04
N GLY A 282 -0.13 8.77 8.34
CA GLY A 282 -0.65 9.95 9.04
C GLY A 282 -0.89 9.77 10.53
N GLN A 283 -1.25 10.86 11.20
CA GLN A 283 -1.58 10.87 12.62
C GLN A 283 -2.75 11.82 12.92
N SER A 284 -3.54 11.46 13.93
CA SER A 284 -4.48 12.36 14.58
C SER A 284 -3.88 12.77 15.94
N PRO A 285 -3.59 14.07 16.15
CA PRO A 285 -2.90 14.57 17.34
C PRO A 285 -3.51 14.09 18.65
N HIS A 286 -2.67 13.62 19.58
CA HIS A 286 -3.05 13.10 20.90
C HIS A 286 -4.04 11.92 20.88
N LYS A 287 -4.15 11.20 19.75
CA LYS A 287 -5.01 10.01 19.61
C LYS A 287 -4.28 8.79 19.08
N PHE A 288 -3.87 8.80 17.81
CA PHE A 288 -3.20 7.67 17.17
C PHE A 288 -2.46 8.07 15.87
N THR A 289 -1.56 7.18 15.46
CA THR A 289 -0.76 7.19 14.22
C THR A 289 -1.14 5.96 13.39
N VAL A 290 -1.11 6.07 12.06
CA VAL A 290 -1.40 4.97 11.13
C VAL A 290 -0.41 4.95 9.97
N SER A 291 0.05 3.76 9.60
CA SER A 291 0.55 3.48 8.25
C SER A 291 -0.16 2.24 7.67
N GLY A 292 -0.17 2.16 6.34
CA GLY A 292 -0.67 0.99 5.61
C GLY A 292 0.40 0.38 4.70
N ASP A 293 0.53 -0.94 4.74
CA ASP A 293 1.47 -1.70 3.95
C ASP A 293 0.69 -2.70 3.06
N GLU A 294 1.02 -2.84 1.77
CA GLU A 294 0.25 -3.70 0.86
C GLU A 294 0.36 -5.18 1.21
N ARG A 295 -0.77 -5.92 1.12
CA ARG A 295 -0.81 -7.38 1.19
C ARG A 295 -1.23 -7.96 -0.16
N ALA A 296 -0.40 -8.83 -0.73
CA ALA A 296 -0.60 -9.37 -2.07
C ALA A 296 -1.89 -10.22 -2.19
N GLY A 297 -2.88 -9.70 -2.93
CA GLY A 297 -4.26 -10.23 -2.97
C GLY A 297 -4.78 -10.65 -4.36
N GLY A 298 -3.96 -11.31 -5.18
CA GLY A 298 -4.37 -11.90 -6.46
C GLY A 298 -4.69 -10.89 -7.57
N ARG A 299 -5.69 -11.20 -8.43
CA ARG A 299 -6.17 -10.31 -9.52
C ARG A 299 -6.73 -9.01 -8.94
N TRP A 300 -5.88 -8.02 -8.72
CA TRP A 300 -6.23 -6.83 -7.96
C TRP A 300 -7.26 -5.95 -8.69
N TRP A 301 -7.03 -5.56 -9.96
CA TRP A 301 -7.93 -4.66 -10.70
C TRP A 301 -9.39 -5.12 -10.79
N GLU A 302 -9.67 -6.35 -11.26
CA GLU A 302 -11.06 -6.82 -11.41
C GLU A 302 -11.79 -6.86 -10.06
N ASN A 303 -11.09 -7.31 -9.02
CA ASN A 303 -11.63 -7.37 -7.67
C ASN A 303 -11.81 -5.99 -7.03
N ALA A 304 -10.86 -5.08 -7.23
CA ALA A 304 -10.90 -3.74 -6.67
C ALA A 304 -12.07 -2.95 -7.28
N ILE A 305 -12.25 -3.02 -8.60
CA ILE A 305 -13.40 -2.43 -9.31
C ILE A 305 -14.70 -3.05 -8.80
N ALA A 306 -14.79 -4.38 -8.71
CA ALA A 306 -16.01 -5.04 -8.21
C ALA A 306 -16.32 -4.68 -6.75
N ALA A 307 -15.31 -4.56 -5.88
CA ALA A 307 -15.49 -4.16 -4.49
C ALA A 307 -15.87 -2.68 -4.36
N PHE A 308 -15.29 -1.80 -5.19
CA PHE A 308 -15.63 -0.38 -5.26
C PHE A 308 -17.06 -0.13 -5.75
N LEU A 309 -17.52 -0.90 -6.76
CA LEU A 309 -18.91 -0.89 -7.19
C LEU A 309 -19.89 -1.38 -6.10
N ASN A 310 -19.39 -2.10 -5.08
CA ASN A 310 -20.11 -2.46 -3.87
C ASN A 310 -19.90 -1.45 -2.71
N ARG A 311 -19.29 -0.29 -2.98
CA ARG A 311 -19.00 0.79 -2.01
C ARG A 311 -18.03 0.43 -0.88
N ASN A 312 -17.14 -0.54 -1.10
CA ASN A 312 -16.02 -0.77 -0.20
C ASN A 312 -14.99 0.37 -0.31
N TYR A 313 -14.33 0.70 0.78
CA TYR A 313 -13.30 1.74 0.79
C TYR A 313 -12.01 1.29 0.07
N PRO A 314 -11.37 2.16 -0.73
CA PRO A 314 -9.92 2.11 -0.92
C PRO A 314 -9.20 2.14 0.44
N VAL A 315 -8.13 1.35 0.59
CA VAL A 315 -7.48 1.10 1.87
C VAL A 315 -6.89 2.38 2.47
N SER A 316 -6.22 3.22 1.66
CA SER A 316 -5.67 4.49 2.16
C SER A 316 -6.75 5.55 2.40
N TRP A 317 -7.91 5.43 1.75
CA TRP A 317 -9.06 6.32 1.98
C TRP A 317 -9.74 5.98 3.32
N LEU A 318 -9.80 4.70 3.69
CA LEU A 318 -10.25 4.27 5.01
C LEU A 318 -9.32 4.78 6.12
N VAL A 319 -8.00 4.81 5.88
CA VAL A 319 -7.02 5.42 6.80
C VAL A 319 -7.33 6.91 6.99
N ARG A 320 -7.52 7.67 5.91
CA ARG A 320 -7.88 9.10 6.00
C ARG A 320 -9.22 9.35 6.68
N ASP A 321 -10.26 8.58 6.37
CA ASP A 321 -11.56 8.68 7.04
C ASP A 321 -11.45 8.32 8.54
N THR A 322 -10.62 7.35 8.89
CA THR A 322 -10.33 6.97 10.28
C THR A 322 -9.60 8.10 11.02
N LEU A 323 -8.53 8.66 10.44
CA LEU A 323 -7.83 9.85 10.96
C LEU A 323 -8.77 11.04 11.18
N SER A 324 -9.79 11.20 10.34
CA SER A 324 -10.79 12.26 10.44
C SER A 324 -11.93 12.00 11.44
N ARG A 325 -12.18 10.75 11.86
CA ARG A 325 -13.40 10.38 12.61
C ARG A 325 -13.19 9.60 13.89
N ALA A 326 -12.09 8.85 14.04
CA ALA A 326 -11.87 8.07 15.25
C ALA A 326 -11.56 8.98 16.44
N GLU A 327 -12.11 8.60 17.60
CA GLU A 327 -11.97 9.37 18.84
C GLU A 327 -10.64 9.05 19.53
N ASP A 328 -10.18 7.80 19.43
CA ASP A 328 -8.98 7.28 20.08
C ASP A 328 -8.36 6.10 19.28
N PHE A 329 -7.29 5.51 19.83
CA PHE A 329 -6.61 4.33 19.28
C PHE A 329 -7.54 3.10 19.13
N GLN A 330 -8.39 2.81 20.12
CA GLN A 330 -9.27 1.64 20.08
C GLN A 330 -10.34 1.79 18.99
N SER A 331 -10.94 2.97 18.87
CA SER A 331 -11.86 3.33 17.79
C SER A 331 -11.19 3.23 16.42
N ALA A 332 -9.93 3.66 16.30
CA ALA A 332 -9.16 3.52 15.06
C ALA A 332 -8.94 2.05 14.70
N VAL A 333 -8.50 1.22 15.66
CA VAL A 333 -8.32 -0.23 15.47
C VAL A 333 -9.62 -0.91 15.07
N LEU A 334 -10.75 -0.61 15.73
CA LEU A 334 -12.05 -1.20 15.38
C LEU A 334 -12.52 -0.82 13.96
N ARG A 335 -12.33 0.43 13.55
CA ARG A 335 -12.64 0.89 12.17
C ARG A 335 -11.75 0.21 11.14
N LEU A 336 -10.43 0.22 11.37
CA LEU A 336 -9.42 -0.36 10.48
C LEU A 336 -9.48 -1.89 10.45
N ALA A 337 -10.01 -2.56 11.48
CA ALA A 337 -10.29 -3.99 11.49
C ALA A 337 -11.60 -4.35 10.77
N GLY A 338 -12.68 -3.62 11.04
CA GLY A 338 -14.04 -4.03 10.67
C GLY A 338 -14.60 -3.49 9.35
N ILE A 339 -14.18 -2.31 8.88
CA ILE A 339 -14.80 -1.69 7.69
C ILE A 339 -14.37 -2.42 6.40
N PRO A 340 -15.30 -2.78 5.48
CA PRO A 340 -14.97 -3.43 4.21
C PRO A 340 -14.11 -2.56 3.29
N ILE A 341 -13.13 -3.20 2.64
CA ILE A 341 -12.13 -2.57 1.78
C ILE A 341 -11.98 -3.28 0.43
N ILE A 342 -11.37 -2.63 -0.56
CA ILE A 342 -11.20 -3.15 -1.94
C ILE A 342 -10.01 -4.11 -2.09
N ALA A 343 -8.97 -3.95 -1.28
CA ALA A 343 -7.71 -4.70 -1.35
C ALA A 343 -7.36 -5.28 0.02
N GLU A 344 -6.36 -6.15 0.06
CA GLU A 344 -5.80 -6.65 1.32
C GLU A 344 -4.64 -5.75 1.73
N VAL A 345 -4.41 -5.61 3.04
CA VAL A 345 -3.49 -4.61 3.58
C VAL A 345 -3.04 -5.03 4.98
N TYR A 346 -1.93 -4.49 5.46
CA TYR A 346 -1.58 -4.45 6.88
C TYR A 346 -1.77 -3.00 7.36
N TYR A 347 -2.58 -2.78 8.40
CA TYR A 347 -2.61 -1.48 9.06
C TYR A 347 -1.79 -1.54 10.34
N ILE A 348 -0.77 -0.69 10.42
CA ILE A 348 0.03 -0.52 11.63
C ILE A 348 -0.53 0.71 12.33
N VAL A 349 -0.82 0.59 13.63
CA VAL A 349 -1.45 1.63 14.43
C VAL A 349 -0.68 1.81 15.73
N GLY A 350 -0.40 3.05 16.12
CA GLY A 350 0.22 3.39 17.41
C GLY A 350 -0.56 4.50 18.13
N GLY A 351 -0.96 4.28 19.38
CA GLY A 351 -1.74 5.22 20.20
C GLY A 351 -0.88 6.20 20.98
N VAL A 352 -1.35 6.59 22.17
CA VAL A 352 -0.66 7.52 23.09
C VAL A 352 -0.23 6.87 24.39
N SER A 353 -0.83 5.73 24.75
CA SER A 353 -0.63 5.04 26.03
C SER A 353 0.26 3.81 25.87
N PRO A 354 0.88 3.32 26.96
CA PRO A 354 1.64 2.08 26.93
C PRO A 354 0.80 0.90 26.41
N LYS A 355 1.42 0.02 25.62
CA LYS A 355 0.82 -1.11 24.90
C LYS A 355 -0.12 -0.74 23.74
N GLU A 356 -0.41 0.54 23.48
CA GLU A 356 -1.18 0.95 22.30
C GLU A 356 -0.33 0.90 21.02
N GLY A 357 -0.04 -0.31 20.56
CA GLY A 357 0.52 -0.57 19.24
C GLY A 357 -0.03 -1.87 18.70
N MET A 358 -0.40 -1.89 17.42
CA MET A 358 -1.10 -3.01 16.77
C MET A 358 -0.69 -3.11 15.30
N VAL A 359 -0.47 -4.33 14.82
CA VAL A 359 -0.53 -4.64 13.38
C VAL A 359 -1.84 -5.40 13.12
N ILE A 360 -2.64 -4.91 12.18
CA ILE A 360 -3.92 -5.49 11.75
C ILE A 360 -3.71 -6.09 10.37
N THR A 361 -3.59 -7.42 10.28
CA THR A 361 -3.56 -8.09 8.97
C THR A 361 -4.99 -8.15 8.43
N ARG A 362 -5.26 -7.49 7.29
CA ARG A 362 -6.62 -7.32 6.74
C ARG A 362 -6.85 -8.12 5.47
N ASN A 363 -7.88 -8.96 5.53
CA ASN A 363 -8.64 -9.37 4.36
C ASN A 363 -9.68 -8.29 4.00
N ARG A 364 -10.22 -8.32 2.77
CA ARG A 364 -11.25 -7.36 2.30
C ARG A 364 -12.47 -7.21 3.21
N ARG A 365 -12.86 -8.27 3.92
CA ARG A 365 -14.08 -8.34 4.75
C ARG A 365 -13.85 -8.29 6.28
N GLY A 366 -12.61 -8.26 6.74
CA GLY A 366 -12.28 -8.25 8.18
C GLY A 366 -10.81 -8.57 8.45
N PRO A 367 -10.39 -8.67 9.71
CA PRO A 367 -9.03 -9.05 10.07
C PRO A 367 -8.80 -10.55 9.81
N ALA A 368 -7.63 -10.88 9.29
CA ALA A 368 -7.06 -12.23 9.36
C ALA A 368 -6.37 -12.45 10.72
N ASP A 369 -5.75 -11.40 11.27
CA ASP A 369 -5.08 -11.41 12.57
C ASP A 369 -5.03 -10.01 13.20
N LEU A 370 -4.86 -9.96 14.52
CA LEU A 370 -4.62 -8.75 15.32
C LEU A 370 -3.39 -8.98 16.20
N TRP A 371 -2.29 -8.29 15.90
CA TRP A 371 -0.99 -8.49 16.52
C TRP A 371 -0.58 -7.29 17.41
N PRO A 372 -1.01 -7.23 18.68
CA PRO A 372 -0.70 -6.12 19.58
C PRO A 372 0.74 -6.16 20.06
N LEU A 373 1.26 -5.02 20.53
CA LEU A 373 2.46 -4.98 21.37
C LEU A 373 2.26 -5.83 22.63
N ASN A 374 3.32 -6.51 23.08
CA ASN A 374 3.34 -7.18 24.37
C ASN A 374 4.69 -6.94 25.08
N PRO A 375 4.93 -5.72 25.62
CA PRO A 375 6.21 -5.39 26.26
C PRO A 375 6.53 -6.26 27.47
N LEU A 376 5.51 -6.72 28.20
CA LEU A 376 5.67 -7.64 29.34
C LEU A 376 6.16 -9.03 28.91
N GLY A 377 5.83 -9.46 27.70
CA GLY A 377 6.38 -10.66 27.06
C GLY A 377 7.64 -10.39 26.23
N GLY A 378 8.32 -9.25 26.41
CA GLY A 378 9.51 -8.85 25.65
C GLY A 378 9.25 -8.36 24.23
N ALA A 379 8.01 -8.38 23.74
CA ALA A 379 7.62 -7.89 22.41
C ALA A 379 7.26 -6.40 22.47
N TRP A 380 8.29 -5.57 22.71
CA TRP A 380 8.19 -4.11 22.80
C TRP A 380 8.12 -3.40 21.42
N PHE A 381 8.25 -4.13 20.31
CA PHE A 381 7.99 -3.63 18.97
C PHE A 381 7.21 -4.65 18.12
N ARG A 382 6.58 -4.15 17.05
CA ARG A 382 6.14 -4.91 15.87
C ARG A 382 6.80 -4.34 14.63
N VAL A 383 7.19 -5.22 13.71
CA VAL A 383 7.70 -4.88 12.37
C VAL A 383 6.79 -5.55 11.37
N GLU A 384 6.20 -4.75 10.48
CA GLU A 384 5.47 -5.25 9.32
C GLU A 384 6.11 -4.75 8.02
N THR A 385 5.88 -5.53 6.96
CA THR A 385 6.35 -5.29 5.59
C THR A 385 5.22 -5.67 4.63
N ASN A 386 5.41 -6.62 3.70
CA ASN A 386 4.40 -6.98 2.70
C ASN A 386 4.03 -8.49 2.70
N TYR A 387 4.27 -9.19 3.80
CA TYR A 387 4.03 -10.63 3.94
C TYR A 387 3.61 -10.95 5.37
N ASP A 388 2.80 -12.00 5.60
CA ASP A 388 2.22 -12.25 6.92
C ASP A 388 3.27 -12.49 8.02
N HIS A 389 3.01 -12.09 9.27
CA HIS A 389 4.00 -12.21 10.35
C HIS A 389 4.28 -13.66 10.79
N TRP A 390 3.34 -14.57 10.53
CA TRP A 390 3.47 -16.01 10.76
C TRP A 390 4.08 -16.78 9.58
N THR A 391 4.48 -16.12 8.49
CA THR A 391 5.15 -16.76 7.35
C THR A 391 6.62 -16.37 7.24
N THR A 392 7.40 -17.23 6.59
CA THR A 392 8.80 -16.94 6.25
C THR A 392 8.86 -15.80 5.22
N PRO A 393 9.75 -14.81 5.38
CA PRO A 393 10.03 -13.82 4.34
C PRO A 393 10.32 -14.49 2.98
N PRO A 394 9.83 -13.93 1.87
CA PRO A 394 10.19 -14.42 0.54
C PRO A 394 11.70 -14.25 0.30
N PRO A 395 12.42 -15.23 -0.28
CA PRO A 395 13.89 -15.16 -0.42
C PRO A 395 14.44 -13.98 -1.24
N PHE A 396 13.57 -13.29 -2.00
CA PHE A 396 13.90 -12.13 -2.81
C PHE A 396 13.58 -10.78 -2.14
N ASP A 397 12.85 -10.78 -1.01
CA ASP A 397 12.52 -9.59 -0.22
C ASP A 397 12.40 -9.95 1.27
N ASP A 398 13.52 -9.89 2.01
CA ASP A 398 13.52 -9.95 3.47
C ASP A 398 13.99 -8.62 4.07
N ARG A 399 13.05 -7.67 4.17
CA ARG A 399 13.22 -6.41 4.92
C ARG A 399 12.91 -6.57 6.41
N ARG A 400 12.06 -7.53 6.78
CA ARG A 400 11.68 -7.80 8.19
C ARG A 400 12.88 -8.23 9.04
N THR A 401 13.67 -9.23 8.63
CA THR A 401 14.78 -9.74 9.46
C THR A 401 15.86 -8.67 9.74
N PRO A 402 16.30 -7.87 8.76
CA PRO A 402 17.20 -6.75 8.99
C PRO A 402 16.64 -5.68 9.93
N ALA A 403 15.36 -5.30 9.78
CA ALA A 403 14.68 -4.36 10.67
C ALA A 403 14.62 -4.86 12.12
N ILE A 404 14.21 -6.13 12.33
CA ILE A 404 14.18 -6.78 13.65
C ILE A 404 15.59 -6.82 14.26
N LYS A 405 16.62 -7.17 13.47
CA LYS A 405 18.01 -7.19 13.93
C LYS A 405 18.48 -5.80 14.37
N ALA A 406 18.13 -4.74 13.64
CA ALA A 406 18.48 -3.37 13.98
C ALA A 406 17.74 -2.85 15.22
N LEU A 407 16.46 -3.21 15.40
CA LEU A 407 15.71 -2.91 16.63
C LEU A 407 16.27 -3.62 17.86
N ASN A 408 16.61 -4.91 17.73
CA ASN A 408 17.25 -5.68 18.80
C ASN A 408 18.64 -5.10 19.18
N ALA A 409 19.42 -4.64 18.19
CA ALA A 409 20.70 -3.98 18.43
C ALA A 409 20.55 -2.58 19.04
N THR A 410 19.44 -1.88 18.76
CA THR A 410 19.09 -0.60 19.39
C THR A 410 18.70 -0.81 20.86
N GLY A 411 17.82 -1.77 21.12
CA GLY A 411 17.29 -2.08 22.46
C GLY A 411 16.20 -1.11 22.93
N GLN A 412 15.30 -1.61 23.78
CA GLN A 412 14.10 -0.88 24.21
C GLN A 412 14.40 0.46 24.91
N HIS A 413 15.44 0.52 25.74
CA HIS A 413 15.86 1.74 26.45
C HIS A 413 16.30 2.88 25.49
N ASN A 414 16.75 2.54 24.29
CA ASN A 414 17.33 3.52 23.36
C ASN A 414 16.40 3.87 22.19
N ILE A 415 15.20 3.29 22.10
CA ILE A 415 14.27 3.60 21.00
C ILE A 415 13.71 5.02 21.14
N ASN A 416 13.87 5.81 20.10
CA ASN A 416 13.34 7.16 19.91
C ASN A 416 13.25 7.47 18.40
N PHE A 417 12.84 8.68 18.04
CA PHE A 417 12.72 9.13 16.64
C PHE A 417 14.01 8.94 15.83
N ASP A 418 15.18 9.32 16.36
CA ASP A 418 16.47 9.25 15.64
C ASP A 418 16.91 7.79 15.43
N THR A 419 16.77 6.93 16.44
CA THR A 419 17.14 5.52 16.33
C THR A 419 16.16 4.76 15.45
N LEU A 420 14.87 5.12 15.47
CA LEU A 420 13.87 4.55 14.58
C LEU A 420 14.12 4.94 13.11
N PHE A 421 14.47 6.20 12.85
CA PHE A 421 14.92 6.65 11.53
C PHE A 421 16.20 5.92 11.07
N LYS A 422 17.14 5.66 11.99
CA LYS A 422 18.35 4.87 11.70
C LYS A 422 18.01 3.41 11.34
N VAL A 423 17.10 2.76 12.07
CA VAL A 423 16.59 1.41 11.73
C VAL A 423 15.98 1.40 10.31
N LEU A 424 15.14 2.38 10.00
CA LEU A 424 14.53 2.56 8.67
C LEU A 424 15.53 2.96 7.58
N SER A 425 16.78 3.28 7.94
CA SER A 425 17.87 3.59 7.02
C SER A 425 18.87 2.43 6.81
N VAL A 426 18.64 1.27 7.44
CA VAL A 426 19.44 0.06 7.23
C VAL A 426 19.06 -0.60 5.90
N LYS A 427 20.01 -0.88 5.00
CA LYS A 427 19.71 -1.68 3.80
C LYS A 427 19.43 -3.15 4.19
N PRO A 428 18.42 -3.83 3.61
CA PRO A 428 17.52 -3.43 2.53
C PRO A 428 16.20 -2.74 2.98
N VAL A 429 16.01 -2.46 4.28
CA VAL A 429 14.82 -1.71 4.78
C VAL A 429 14.71 -0.37 4.06
N LEU A 430 15.86 0.30 3.91
CA LEU A 430 16.08 1.34 2.90
C LEU A 430 16.52 0.68 1.58
N ASN A 431 15.88 1.04 0.48
CA ASN A 431 16.17 0.50 -0.84
C ASN A 431 15.91 1.53 -1.95
N ASN A 432 16.21 1.15 -3.19
CA ASN A 432 16.13 2.02 -4.38
C ASN A 432 14.69 2.46 -4.73
N ASN A 433 13.68 1.79 -4.17
CA ASN A 433 12.27 2.15 -4.34
C ASN A 433 11.75 3.04 -3.20
N THR A 434 12.48 3.21 -2.08
CA THR A 434 12.04 4.06 -0.98
C THR A 434 11.85 5.50 -1.46
N VAL A 435 10.61 5.98 -1.50
CA VAL A 435 10.23 7.36 -1.84
C VAL A 435 10.39 8.28 -0.64
N TYR A 436 9.91 7.85 0.53
CA TYR A 436 9.99 8.62 1.76
C TYR A 436 10.08 7.75 3.01
N THR A 437 10.64 8.34 4.07
CA THR A 437 10.62 7.82 5.45
C THR A 437 9.85 8.80 6.33
N THR A 438 8.94 8.32 7.16
CA THR A 438 8.23 9.14 8.16
C THR A 438 8.47 8.57 9.56
N VAL A 439 8.67 9.42 10.57
CA VAL A 439 8.56 9.06 11.99
C VAL A 439 7.53 9.95 12.67
N MET A 440 6.80 9.37 13.63
CA MET A 440 5.63 10.00 14.24
C MET A 440 5.31 9.39 15.62
N SER A 441 4.59 10.15 16.44
CA SER A 441 4.05 9.69 17.71
C SER A 441 2.82 10.53 18.03
N ALA A 442 1.68 9.89 18.29
CA ALA A 442 0.45 10.61 18.59
C ALA A 442 0.55 11.45 19.86
N ALA A 443 1.37 11.02 20.83
CA ALA A 443 1.61 11.74 22.08
C ALA A 443 2.45 13.02 21.88
N LEU A 444 3.28 13.05 20.84
CA LEU A 444 4.19 14.16 20.51
C LEU A 444 3.94 14.63 19.05
N PRO A 445 2.76 15.20 18.75
CA PRO A 445 2.34 15.42 17.36
C PRO A 445 3.27 16.36 16.58
N ASP A 446 3.88 17.34 17.25
CA ASP A 446 4.87 18.28 16.67
C ASP A 446 6.20 17.60 16.25
N LYS A 447 6.36 16.30 16.52
CA LYS A 447 7.52 15.48 16.12
C LYS A 447 7.26 14.58 14.91
N TYR A 448 6.11 14.73 14.25
CA TYR A 448 5.88 14.14 12.95
C TYR A 448 6.86 14.72 11.93
N GLN A 449 7.66 13.86 11.30
CA GLN A 449 8.67 14.29 10.35
C GLN A 449 8.83 13.28 9.22
N THR A 450 8.82 13.80 8.00
CA THR A 450 9.02 13.02 6.77
C THR A 450 10.29 13.48 6.04
N TRP A 451 10.90 12.54 5.33
CA TRP A 451 12.18 12.66 4.64
C TRP A 451 12.08 11.99 3.27
N ILE A 452 12.23 12.75 2.18
CA ILE A 452 12.22 12.26 0.80
C ILE A 452 13.55 11.55 0.50
N ARG A 453 13.53 10.26 0.14
CA ARG A 453 14.72 9.40 0.01
C ARG A 453 15.14 9.28 -1.47
N THR A 454 15.83 10.29 -2.00
CA THR A 454 16.25 10.32 -3.43
C THR A 454 17.55 9.60 -3.76
N ASP A 455 18.40 9.34 -2.77
CA ASP A 455 19.79 8.91 -2.95
C ASP A 455 20.10 7.69 -2.06
N THR A 456 19.45 6.54 -2.35
CA THR A 456 19.42 5.38 -1.46
C THR A 456 20.48 4.31 -1.69
#